data_AF-A0A5C4QLI8-F1
#
_entry.id   AF-A0A5C4QLI8-F1
#
_cell.length_a   1.000
_cell.length_b   1.000
_cell.length_c   1.000
_cell.angle_alpha   90.00
_cell.angle_beta   90.00
_cell.angle_gamma   90.00
#
_symmetry.space_group_name_H-M   'P 1'
#
loop_
_entity.id
_entity.type
_entity.pdbx_description
1 polymer ?
#
loop_
_entity_poly.entity_id
_entity_poly.type
_entity_poly.pdbx_seq_one_letter_code
_entity_poly.pdbx_strand_id
1 'polypeptide(L)'
;MISIRYKLIRYKLIRYKGIQYKKGASPFAVLLTLALFSSVVLGISAWTAAQQREGVLIYQRYQAVLLAQNQFARQRLGLDCQNSIEQNQLLFRVSCQSKQVKVRFPAGELTLNIETE
;
A
#
# COMPACT_ATOMS: atom_id res chain seq x y z
N MET A 1 -6.13 5.87 -98.01
CA MET A 1 -4.97 5.60 -97.15
C MET A 1 -5.04 6.51 -95.93
N ILE A 2 -5.60 6.05 -94.80
CA ILE A 2 -5.37 6.67 -93.48
C ILE A 2 -5.34 5.53 -92.47
N SER A 3 -4.16 5.27 -91.90
CA SER A 3 -3.92 4.28 -90.85
C SER A 3 -3.83 5.03 -89.52
N ILE A 4 -4.76 4.77 -88.60
CA ILE A 4 -4.75 5.36 -87.26
C ILE A 4 -4.08 4.36 -86.32
N ARG A 5 -2.85 4.68 -85.88
CA ARG A 5 -2.14 3.94 -84.82
C ARG A 5 -2.60 4.43 -83.46
N TYR A 6 -3.29 3.57 -82.71
CA TYR A 6 -3.52 3.77 -81.28
C TYR A 6 -2.28 3.33 -80.47
N LYS A 7 -1.84 4.19 -79.56
CA LYS A 7 -0.70 3.95 -78.65
C LYS A 7 -1.25 3.38 -77.33
N LEU A 8 -0.95 2.12 -77.02
CA LEU A 8 -1.34 1.52 -75.74
C LEU A 8 -0.60 2.20 -74.58
N ILE A 9 -1.37 2.83 -73.68
CA ILE A 9 -0.86 3.37 -72.42
C ILE A 9 -0.74 2.21 -71.43
N ARG A 10 0.48 1.85 -71.05
CA ARG A 10 0.75 0.82 -70.03
C ARG A 10 0.39 1.39 -68.64
N TYR A 11 -0.69 0.90 -68.05
CA TYR A 11 -1.01 1.16 -66.64
C TYR A 11 -0.02 0.41 -65.73
N LYS A 12 0.58 1.15 -64.79
CA LYS A 12 1.48 0.59 -63.78
C LYS A 12 0.62 0.02 -62.65
N LEU A 13 0.61 -1.30 -62.48
CA LEU A 13 -0.09 -1.95 -61.37
C LEU A 13 0.48 -1.45 -60.03
N ILE A 14 -0.36 -0.79 -59.22
CA ILE A 14 -0.04 -0.46 -57.84
C ILE A 14 -0.14 -1.77 -57.05
N ARG A 15 1.01 -2.37 -56.73
CA ARG A 15 1.10 -3.58 -55.91
C ARG A 15 0.72 -3.20 -54.47
N TYR A 16 -0.51 -3.52 -54.06
CA TYR A 16 -0.99 -3.36 -52.68
C TYR A 16 -0.06 -4.14 -51.74
N LYS A 17 0.59 -3.45 -50.79
CA LYS A 17 1.37 -4.09 -49.73
C LYS A 17 0.36 -4.79 -48.82
N GLY A 18 0.37 -6.12 -48.81
CA GLY A 18 -0.54 -6.93 -47.98
C GLY A 18 -0.46 -6.53 -46.51
N ILE A 19 -1.61 -6.56 -45.84
CA ILE A 19 -1.72 -6.33 -44.39
C ILE A 19 -0.87 -7.38 -43.67
N GLN A 20 0.16 -6.91 -42.97
CA GLN A 20 1.04 -7.76 -42.17
C GLN A 20 0.31 -8.13 -40.87
N TYR A 21 -0.18 -9.37 -40.78
CA TYR A 21 -0.72 -9.90 -39.52
C TYR A 21 0.43 -10.04 -38.50
N LYS A 22 0.36 -9.27 -37.41
CA LYS A 22 1.26 -9.46 -36.27
C LYS A 22 1.00 -10.85 -35.68
N LYS A 23 2.00 -11.73 -35.72
CA LYS A 23 1.91 -13.06 -35.11
C LYS A 23 1.69 -12.89 -33.60
N GLY A 24 0.64 -13.53 -33.06
CA GLY A 24 0.35 -13.51 -31.62
C GLY A 24 1.49 -14.11 -30.78
N ALA A 25 1.52 -13.79 -29.49
CA ALA A 25 2.48 -14.38 -28.57
C ALA A 25 2.30 -15.91 -28.51
N SER A 26 3.39 -16.66 -28.40
CA SER A 26 3.30 -18.11 -28.21
C SER A 26 2.65 -18.41 -26.84
N PRO A 27 1.91 -19.53 -26.70
CA PRO A 27 1.33 -19.91 -25.42
C PRO A 27 2.41 -20.05 -24.33
N PHE A 28 3.61 -20.51 -24.69
CA PHE A 28 4.75 -20.57 -23.78
C PHE A 28 5.19 -19.19 -23.29
N ALA A 29 5.24 -18.18 -24.16
CA ALA A 29 5.60 -16.82 -23.75
C ALA A 29 4.57 -16.22 -22.78
N VAL A 30 3.28 -16.51 -22.99
CA VAL A 30 2.21 -16.08 -22.08
C VAL A 30 2.34 -16.77 -20.72
N LEU A 31 2.58 -18.08 -20.69
CA LEU A 31 2.77 -18.82 -19.44
C LEU A 31 4.01 -18.37 -18.68
N LEU A 32 5.12 -18.13 -19.38
CA LEU A 32 6.36 -17.64 -18.78
C LEU A 32 6.15 -16.26 -18.14
N THR A 33 5.49 -15.35 -18.84
CA THR A 33 5.20 -14.00 -18.32
C THR A 33 4.25 -14.04 -17.12
N LEU A 34 3.21 -14.88 -17.16
CA LEU A 34 2.31 -15.10 -16.02
C LEU A 34 3.04 -15.68 -14.81
N ALA A 35 3.93 -16.65 -15.02
CA ALA A 35 4.70 -17.27 -13.95
C ALA A 35 5.63 -16.25 -13.26
N LEU A 36 6.33 -15.43 -14.05
CA LEU A 36 7.19 -14.36 -13.54
C LEU A 36 6.41 -13.27 -12.82
N PHE A 37 5.28 -12.85 -13.39
CA PHE A 37 4.43 -11.85 -12.74
C PHE A 37 3.88 -12.37 -11.41
N SER A 38 3.41 -13.62 -11.39
CA SER A 38 2.86 -14.25 -10.19
C SER A 38 3.90 -14.36 -9.09
N SER A 39 5.14 -14.76 -9.41
CA SER A 39 6.20 -14.86 -8.39
C SER A 39 6.51 -13.51 -7.74
N VAL A 40 6.57 -12.44 -8.55
CA VAL A 40 6.79 -11.07 -8.06
C VAL A 40 5.63 -10.61 -7.17
N VAL A 41 4.38 -10.78 -7.63
CA VAL A 41 3.20 -10.38 -6.87
C VAL A 41 3.12 -11.13 -5.55
N LEU A 42 3.40 -12.44 -5.54
CA LEU A 42 3.42 -13.24 -4.32
C LEU A 42 4.49 -12.74 -3.34
N GLY A 43 5.70 -12.48 -3.83
CA GLY A 43 6.78 -11.92 -3.01
C GLY A 43 6.42 -10.58 -2.37
N ILE A 44 5.86 -9.65 -3.16
CA ILE A 44 5.41 -8.34 -2.66
C ILE A 44 4.28 -8.53 -1.64
N SER A 45 3.29 -9.38 -1.94
CA SER A 45 2.15 -9.60 -1.04
C SER A 45 2.61 -10.13 0.33
N ALA A 46 3.52 -11.10 0.36
CA ALA A 46 4.08 -11.63 1.60
C ALA A 46 4.85 -10.55 2.39
N TRP A 47 5.64 -9.73 1.70
CA TRP A 47 6.36 -8.62 2.32
C TRP A 47 5.42 -7.54 2.88
N THR A 48 4.38 -7.16 2.13
CA THR A 48 3.39 -6.17 2.61
C THR A 48 2.62 -6.67 3.83
N ALA A 49 2.27 -7.95 3.88
CA ALA A 49 1.63 -8.55 5.04
C ALA A 49 2.52 -8.49 6.28
N ALA A 50 3.84 -8.70 6.12
CA ALA A 50 4.79 -8.51 7.21
C ALA A 50 4.88 -7.04 7.65
N GLN A 51 4.94 -6.09 6.71
CA GLN A 51 5.01 -4.66 7.03
C GLN A 51 3.75 -4.12 7.70
N GLN A 52 2.57 -4.61 7.34
CA GLN A 52 1.32 -4.21 7.98
C GLN A 52 1.31 -4.51 9.49
N ARG A 53 1.90 -5.63 9.91
CA ARG A 53 1.99 -6.00 11.33
C ARG A 53 2.84 -5.01 12.12
N GLU A 54 4.01 -4.64 11.57
CA GLU A 54 4.89 -3.63 12.18
C GLU A 54 4.23 -2.24 12.21
N GLY A 55 3.54 -1.85 11.12
CA GLY A 55 2.82 -0.59 11.04
C GLY A 55 1.74 -0.45 12.12
N VAL A 56 0.97 -1.51 12.38
CA VAL A 56 -0.05 -1.52 13.45
C VAL A 56 0.58 -1.35 14.82
N LEU A 57 1.69 -2.04 15.11
CA LEU A 57 2.40 -1.91 16.38
C LEU A 57 2.89 -0.47 16.61
N ILE A 58 3.54 0.10 15.61
CA ILE A 58 4.06 1.47 15.66
C ILE A 58 2.90 2.46 15.88
N TYR A 59 1.81 2.31 15.12
CA TYR A 59 0.65 3.17 15.23
C TYR A 59 0.00 3.12 16.63
N GLN A 60 -0.24 1.91 17.16
CA GLN A 60 -0.81 1.74 18.51
C GLN A 60 0.12 2.29 19.59
N ARG A 61 1.44 2.15 19.42
CA ARG A 61 2.43 2.74 20.34
C ARG A 61 2.39 4.26 20.33
N TYR A 62 2.30 4.89 19.16
CA TYR A 62 2.12 6.34 19.05
C TYR A 62 0.83 6.82 19.72
N GLN A 63 -0.29 6.12 19.53
CA GLN A 63 -1.54 6.45 20.22
C GLN A 63 -1.40 6.33 21.75
N ALA A 64 -0.74 5.28 22.23
CA ALA A 64 -0.47 5.11 23.65
C ALA A 64 0.36 6.27 24.24
N VAL A 65 1.34 6.81 23.49
CA VAL A 65 2.11 7.99 23.90
C VAL A 65 1.20 9.20 24.07
N LEU A 66 0.39 9.50 23.06
CA LEU A 66 -0.53 10.66 23.08
C LEU A 66 -1.54 10.53 24.23
N LEU A 67 -2.02 9.32 24.47
CA LEU A 67 -2.96 9.05 25.56
C LEU A 67 -2.33 9.32 26.92
N ALA A 68 -1.09 8.87 27.13
CA ALA A 68 -0.35 9.11 28.36
C ALA A 68 -0.09 10.61 28.58
N GLN A 69 0.28 11.35 27.54
CA GLN A 69 0.45 12.81 27.60
C GLN A 69 -0.85 13.52 28.02
N ASN A 70 -1.98 13.09 27.45
CA ASN A 70 -3.29 13.62 27.83
C ASN A 70 -3.61 13.34 29.31
N GLN A 71 -3.25 12.17 29.84
CA GLN A 71 -3.44 11.88 31.27
C GLN A 71 -2.57 12.76 32.16
N PHE A 72 -1.31 13.01 31.79
CA PHE A 72 -0.48 13.95 32.53
C PHE A 72 -1.07 15.36 32.53
N ALA A 73 -1.60 15.82 31.40
CA ALA A 73 -2.30 17.10 31.32
C ALA A 73 -3.54 17.14 32.24
N ARG A 74 -4.33 16.05 32.30
CA ARG A 74 -5.46 15.94 33.23
C ARG A 74 -5.04 16.03 34.69
N GLN A 75 -3.98 15.31 35.07
CA GLN A 75 -3.44 15.36 36.43
C GLN A 75 -2.97 16.76 36.82
N ARG A 76 -2.32 17.49 35.90
CA ARG A 76 -1.92 18.89 36.12
C ARG A 76 -3.11 19.83 36.34
N LEU A 77 -4.25 19.51 35.75
CA LEU A 77 -5.51 20.25 35.93
C LEU A 77 -6.31 19.78 37.17
N GLY A 78 -5.77 18.85 37.96
CA GLY A 78 -6.48 18.27 39.12
C GLY A 78 -7.65 17.37 38.75
N LEU A 79 -7.71 16.89 37.51
CA LEU A 79 -8.76 15.98 37.03
C LEU A 79 -8.38 14.52 37.28
N ASP A 80 -9.40 13.69 37.51
CA ASP A 80 -9.22 12.24 37.66
C ASP A 80 -8.61 11.60 36.40
N CYS A 81 -7.73 10.63 36.64
CA CYS A 81 -7.16 9.77 35.62
C CYS A 81 -8.25 8.86 35.02
N GLN A 82 -8.29 8.79 33.70
CA GLN A 82 -9.16 7.85 33.00
C GLN A 82 -8.47 6.49 32.94
N ASN A 83 -9.15 5.44 33.40
CA ASN A 83 -8.57 4.09 33.47
C ASN A 83 -8.82 3.24 32.22
N SER A 84 -9.79 3.62 31.39
CA SER A 84 -10.17 2.89 30.18
C SER A 84 -10.65 3.85 29.11
N ILE A 85 -10.05 3.78 27.93
CA ILE A 85 -10.36 4.65 26.80
C ILE A 85 -10.49 3.79 25.56
N GLU A 86 -11.62 3.89 24.87
CA GLU A 86 -11.85 3.20 23.60
C GLU A 86 -11.63 4.19 22.44
N GLN A 87 -10.70 3.87 21.54
CA GLN A 87 -10.43 4.65 20.34
C GLN A 87 -10.18 3.73 19.16
N ASN A 88 -10.79 4.03 18.02
CA ASN A 88 -10.67 3.23 16.79
C ASN A 88 -10.96 1.73 17.00
N GLN A 89 -11.99 1.42 17.81
CA GLN A 89 -12.37 0.05 18.18
C GLN A 89 -11.31 -0.72 18.98
N LEU A 90 -10.31 -0.02 19.53
CA LEU A 90 -9.27 -0.57 20.39
C LEU A 90 -9.46 -0.07 21.81
N LEU A 91 -9.39 -0.99 22.77
CA LEU A 91 -9.48 -0.68 24.20
C LEU A 91 -8.08 -0.41 24.76
N PHE A 92 -7.87 0.81 25.25
CA PHE A 92 -6.67 1.23 25.95
C PHE A 92 -6.93 1.24 27.45
N ARG A 93 -6.20 0.42 28.20
CA ARG A 93 -6.25 0.42 29.67
C ARG A 93 -5.13 1.29 30.21
N VAL A 94 -5.50 2.26 31.01
CA VAL A 94 -4.60 3.31 31.48
C VAL A 94 -4.53 3.20 33.01
N SER A 95 -3.33 3.36 33.54
CA SER A 95 -3.08 3.41 34.97
C SER A 95 -2.15 4.57 35.25
N CYS A 96 -2.65 5.59 35.95
CA CYS A 96 -1.84 6.71 36.36
C CYS A 96 -1.33 6.52 37.79
N GLN A 97 -0.02 6.58 37.97
CA GLN A 97 0.67 6.79 39.23
C GLN A 97 1.26 8.21 39.22
N SER A 98 1.57 8.79 40.38
CA SER A 98 1.88 10.22 40.51
C SER A 98 2.96 10.76 39.56
N LYS A 99 3.90 9.92 39.11
CA LYS A 99 4.98 10.30 38.17
C LYS A 99 5.05 9.42 36.92
N GLN A 100 4.11 8.49 36.75
CA GLN A 100 4.16 7.46 35.72
C GLN A 100 2.76 7.18 35.19
N VAL A 101 2.61 7.17 33.87
CA VAL A 101 1.38 6.72 33.21
C VAL A 101 1.70 5.48 32.40
N LYS A 102 1.00 4.40 32.72
CA LYS A 102 1.07 3.13 32.00
C LYS A 102 -0.17 2.97 31.12
N VAL A 103 0.05 2.71 29.83
CA VAL A 103 -1.00 2.50 28.83
C VAL A 103 -0.81 1.13 28.20
N ARG A 104 -1.82 0.26 28.34
CA ARG A 104 -1.87 -1.07 27.73
C ARG A 104 -2.81 -1.06 26.54
N PHE A 105 -2.37 -1.66 25.44
CA PHE A 105 -3.10 -1.78 24.18
C PHE A 105 -2.94 -3.20 23.60
N PRO A 106 -3.73 -3.62 22.61
CA PRO A 106 -3.73 -5.01 22.14
C PRO A 106 -2.36 -5.51 21.66
N ALA A 107 -1.57 -4.67 21.01
CA ALA A 107 -0.24 -5.04 20.54
C ALA A 107 0.89 -4.90 21.59
N GLY A 108 0.61 -4.42 22.81
CA GLY A 108 1.65 -4.29 23.85
C GLY A 108 1.32 -3.32 24.98
N GLU A 109 2.37 -2.84 25.66
CA GLU A 109 2.24 -1.83 26.70
C GLU A 109 3.33 -0.78 26.62
N LEU A 110 2.98 0.43 27.03
CA LEU A 110 3.86 1.58 27.10
C LEU A 110 3.80 2.15 28.51
N THR A 111 4.96 2.43 29.08
CA THR A 111 5.08 3.15 30.34
C THR A 111 5.84 4.42 30.07
N LEU A 112 5.23 5.57 30.38
CA LEU A 112 5.88 6.87 30.31
C LEU A 112 6.03 7.42 31.71
N ASN A 113 7.22 7.88 32.02
CA ASN A 113 7.50 8.66 33.22
C ASN A 113 7.46 10.14 32.84
N ILE A 114 7.04 11.01 33.76
CA ILE A 114 7.32 12.45 33.60
C ILE A 114 8.84 12.59 33.66
N GLU A 115 9.47 12.81 32.51
CA GLU A 115 10.77 13.45 32.48
C GLU A 115 10.55 14.86 33.01
N THR A 116 11.07 15.09 34.22
CA THR A 116 11.26 16.42 34.76
C THR A 116 12.33 17.07 33.90
N GLU A 117 11.90 17.80 32.88
CA GLU A 117 12.69 18.92 32.37
C GLU A 117 12.80 20.00 33.45
#